data_AF-A0A7S1CKF2-F1
#
_entry.id   AF-A0A7S1CKF2-F1
#
_cell.length_a   1.000
_cell.length_b   1.000
_cell.length_c   1.000
_cell.angle_alpha   90.00
_cell.angle_beta   90.00
_cell.angle_gamma   90.00
#
_symmetry.space_group_name_H-M   'P 1'
#
loop_
_entity.id
_entity.type
_entity.pdbx_description
1 polymer ?
#
loop_
_entity_poly.entity_id
_entity_poly.type
_entity_poly.pdbx_seq_one_letter_code
_entity_poly.pdbx_strand_id
1 'polypeptide(L)'
;ALGCAANAAGFGVGLAYLACRDALPPEGTRSVGKRMAGLEVTMWDGAVINRRQAFWRNGYMLTALLAPVDPMFLGATVAWLCTDTALMAINNRDLRRIGDWAQGTRVIDELPDRNERKQYAQDLLEIKELEYIVRRDLGQHALDAIRKETERQTVDNGAPDDLQRRFKFRQESAR
;
A
#
# COMPACT_ATOMS: atom_id res chain seq x y z
N ALA A 1 -38.06 7.27 -9.01
CA ALA A 1 -37.54 7.27 -7.63
C ALA A 1 -37.12 5.87 -7.15
N LEU A 2 -38.01 4.86 -7.21
CA LEU A 2 -37.72 3.49 -6.71
C LEU A 2 -36.49 2.81 -7.35
N GLY A 3 -36.26 2.97 -8.67
CA GLY A 3 -35.10 2.39 -9.34
C GLY A 3 -33.74 2.95 -8.87
N CYS A 4 -33.66 4.24 -8.56
CA CYS A 4 -32.41 4.85 -8.08
C CYS A 4 -32.06 4.40 -6.66
N ALA A 5 -33.06 4.21 -5.80
CA ALA A 5 -32.86 3.73 -4.43
C ALA A 5 -32.37 2.28 -4.39
N ALA A 6 -32.92 1.41 -5.25
CA ALA A 6 -32.46 0.02 -5.37
C ALA A 6 -30.99 -0.08 -5.82
N ASN A 7 -30.58 0.77 -6.77
CA ASN A 7 -29.20 0.83 -7.24
C ASN A 7 -28.23 1.33 -6.16
N ALA A 8 -28.62 2.37 -5.39
CA ALA A 8 -27.82 2.89 -4.29
C ALA A 8 -27.67 1.88 -3.16
N ALA A 9 -28.75 1.17 -2.81
CA ALA A 9 -28.73 0.11 -1.80
C ALA A 9 -27.84 -1.07 -2.23
N GLY A 10 -27.98 -1.53 -3.49
CA GLY A 10 -27.13 -2.59 -4.04
C GLY A 10 -25.65 -2.21 -4.04
N PHE A 11 -25.33 -0.96 -4.40
CA PHE A 11 -23.97 -0.43 -4.35
C PHE A 11 -23.41 -0.39 -2.92
N GLY A 12 -24.20 0.12 -1.96
CA GLY A 12 -23.80 0.18 -0.55
C GLY A 12 -23.54 -1.20 0.05
N VAL A 13 -24.39 -2.19 -0.25
CA VAL A 13 -24.19 -3.59 0.15
C VAL A 13 -22.92 -4.16 -0.49
N GLY A 14 -22.66 -3.87 -1.76
CA GLY A 14 -21.44 -4.30 -2.45
C GLY A 14 -20.17 -3.75 -1.80
N LEU A 15 -20.14 -2.46 -1.45
CA LEU A 15 -19.01 -1.85 -0.75
C LEU A 15 -18.84 -2.39 0.67
N ALA A 16 -19.92 -2.57 1.42
CA ALA A 16 -19.88 -3.18 2.74
C ALA A 16 -19.36 -4.62 2.69
N TYR A 17 -19.77 -5.40 1.67
CA TYR A 17 -19.24 -6.73 1.42
C TYR A 17 -17.72 -6.68 1.19
N LEU A 18 -17.21 -5.75 0.37
CA LEU A 18 -15.77 -5.61 0.16
C LEU A 18 -15.02 -5.28 1.46
N ALA A 19 -15.58 -4.37 2.29
CA ALA A 19 -15.00 -4.02 3.58
C ALA A 19 -14.91 -5.22 4.53
N CYS A 20 -15.98 -6.00 4.62
CA CYS A 20 -16.04 -7.19 5.45
C CYS A 20 -15.16 -8.33 4.90
N ARG A 21 -15.19 -8.56 3.58
CA ARG A 21 -14.44 -9.63 2.92
C ARG A 21 -12.94 -9.52 3.20
N ASP A 22 -12.40 -8.31 3.19
CA ASP A 22 -10.97 -8.11 3.45
C ASP A 22 -10.58 -8.39 4.92
N ALA A 23 -11.54 -8.45 5.84
CA ALA A 23 -11.32 -8.75 7.27
C ALA A 23 -11.60 -10.22 7.67
N LEU A 24 -12.25 -11.00 6.79
CA LEU A 24 -12.64 -12.39 7.07
C LEU A 24 -11.49 -13.41 7.05
N PRO A 25 -10.53 -13.35 6.09
CA PRO A 25 -9.43 -14.30 6.06
C PRO A 25 -8.65 -14.30 7.37
N PRO A 26 -8.17 -15.46 7.83
CA PRO A 26 -7.28 -15.54 8.99
C PRO A 26 -6.00 -14.73 8.79
N GLU A 27 -5.55 -14.55 7.54
CA GLU A 27 -4.44 -13.65 7.25
C GLU A 27 -4.81 -12.16 7.33
N GLY A 28 -6.09 -11.78 7.37
CA GLY A 28 -6.64 -10.48 7.78
C GLY A 28 -6.10 -9.20 7.13
N THR A 29 -5.04 -9.24 6.32
CA THR A 29 -4.26 -8.05 5.96
C THR A 29 -4.38 -7.68 4.48
N ARG A 30 -4.96 -8.57 3.69
CA ARG A 30 -4.81 -8.57 2.22
C ARG A 30 -6.12 -8.20 1.56
N SER A 31 -6.15 -7.02 0.91
CA SER A 31 -7.14 -6.77 -0.12
C SER A 31 -6.78 -7.59 -1.36
N VAL A 32 -7.78 -8.01 -2.15
CA VAL A 32 -7.56 -8.84 -3.35
C VAL A 32 -6.57 -8.19 -4.32
N GLY A 33 -6.65 -6.86 -4.51
CA GLY A 33 -5.71 -6.14 -5.38
C GLY A 33 -4.26 -6.22 -4.89
N LYS A 34 -4.03 -6.05 -3.58
CA LYS A 34 -2.68 -6.18 -3.00
C LYS A 34 -2.17 -7.62 -3.08
N ARG A 35 -3.06 -8.61 -2.88
CA ARG A 35 -2.73 -10.03 -3.05
C ARG A 35 -2.31 -10.37 -4.48
N MET A 36 -3.02 -9.86 -5.48
CA MET A 36 -2.66 -10.07 -6.89
C MET A 36 -1.32 -9.44 -7.26
N ALA A 37 -0.94 -8.35 -6.58
CA ALA A 37 0.35 -7.70 -6.74
C ALA A 37 1.49 -8.32 -5.90
N GLY A 38 1.22 -9.38 -5.13
CA GLY A 38 2.22 -9.96 -4.22
C GLY A 38 2.62 -9.02 -3.09
N LEU A 39 1.69 -8.18 -2.63
CA LEU A 39 1.92 -7.18 -1.59
C LEU A 39 1.22 -7.57 -0.29
N GLU A 40 1.91 -7.38 0.82
CA GLU A 40 1.40 -7.56 2.17
C GLU A 40 1.34 -6.23 2.93
N VAL A 41 0.41 -6.11 3.89
CA VAL A 41 0.32 -4.93 4.74
C VAL A 41 0.74 -5.27 6.17
N THR A 42 1.75 -4.55 6.67
CA THR A 42 2.30 -4.69 8.01
C THR A 42 2.11 -3.40 8.81
N MET A 43 2.12 -3.52 10.12
CA MET A 43 2.23 -2.39 11.04
C MET A 43 3.65 -1.82 10.98
N TRP A 44 3.85 -0.62 11.51
CA TRP A 44 5.15 0.05 11.56
C TRP A 44 6.24 -0.72 12.33
N ASP A 45 5.86 -1.59 13.25
CA ASP A 45 6.72 -2.50 14.01
C ASP A 45 6.94 -3.86 13.30
N GLY A 46 6.42 -4.01 12.07
CA GLY A 46 6.45 -5.26 11.31
C GLY A 46 5.40 -6.29 11.74
N ALA A 47 4.54 -5.97 12.72
CA ALA A 47 3.46 -6.87 13.11
C ALA A 47 2.43 -7.01 11.98
N VAL A 48 1.87 -8.21 11.86
CA VAL A 48 0.77 -8.48 10.93
C VAL A 48 -0.50 -7.84 11.50
N ILE A 49 -1.21 -7.08 10.68
CA ILE A 49 -2.46 -6.39 11.05
C ILE A 49 -3.50 -7.41 11.53
N ASN A 50 -4.18 -7.12 12.63
CA ASN A 50 -5.27 -7.97 13.11
C ASN A 50 -6.58 -7.71 12.34
N ARG A 51 -7.52 -8.67 12.36
CA ARG A 51 -8.80 -8.56 11.64
C ARG A 51 -9.59 -7.29 11.97
N ARG A 52 -9.53 -6.84 13.24
CA ARG A 52 -10.21 -5.63 13.69
C ARG A 52 -9.63 -4.38 13.04
N GLN A 53 -8.31 -4.25 13.00
CA GLN A 53 -7.63 -3.14 12.33
C GLN A 53 -7.96 -3.13 10.83
N ALA A 54 -7.89 -4.30 10.18
CA ALA A 54 -8.24 -4.42 8.77
C ALA A 54 -9.69 -4.03 8.46
N PHE A 55 -10.63 -4.40 9.33
CA PHE A 55 -12.02 -3.96 9.24
C PHE A 55 -12.13 -2.43 9.34
N TRP A 56 -11.53 -1.82 10.36
CA TRP A 56 -11.57 -0.36 10.54
C TRP A 56 -10.86 0.40 9.42
N ARG A 57 -9.88 -0.22 8.74
CA ARG A 57 -9.17 0.39 7.62
C ARG A 57 -10.09 0.65 6.42
N ASN A 58 -11.05 -0.25 6.23
CA ASN A 58 -12.08 -0.14 5.20
C ASN A 58 -13.40 0.41 5.78
N GLY A 59 -13.40 0.89 7.04
CA GLY A 59 -14.62 1.30 7.74
C GLY A 59 -15.38 2.43 7.04
N TYR A 60 -14.68 3.30 6.30
CA TYR A 60 -15.33 4.36 5.52
C TYR A 60 -16.29 3.80 4.45
N MET A 61 -16.04 2.59 3.92
CA MET A 61 -16.92 1.95 2.94
C MET A 61 -18.28 1.58 3.55
N LEU A 62 -18.35 1.41 4.87
CA LEU A 62 -19.60 1.13 5.58
C LEU A 62 -20.53 2.35 5.59
N THR A 63 -20.00 3.56 5.39
CA THR A 63 -20.83 4.76 5.27
C THR A 63 -21.73 4.70 4.03
N ALA A 64 -21.41 3.86 3.03
CA ALA A 64 -22.29 3.59 1.90
C ALA A 64 -23.62 2.93 2.30
N LEU A 65 -23.67 2.21 3.43
CA LEU A 65 -24.91 1.63 3.95
C LEU A 65 -25.89 2.71 4.45
N LEU A 66 -25.40 3.92 4.72
CA LEU A 66 -26.20 5.07 5.12
C LEU A 66 -26.73 5.86 3.90
N ALA A 67 -26.39 5.46 2.67
CA ALA A 67 -26.90 6.08 1.45
C ALA A 67 -28.44 6.16 1.35
N PRO A 68 -29.22 5.18 1.85
CA PRO A 68 -30.69 5.29 1.87
C PRO A 68 -31.21 6.34 2.86
N VAL A 69 -30.41 6.72 3.86
CA VAL A 69 -30.77 7.76 4.84
C VAL A 69 -30.53 9.14 4.25
N ASP A 70 -29.35 9.35 3.65
CA ASP A 70 -28.98 10.60 2.98
C ASP A 70 -28.05 10.30 1.78
N PRO A 71 -28.39 10.74 0.55
CA PRO A 71 -27.54 10.54 -0.62
C PRO A 71 -26.15 11.17 -0.50
N MET A 72 -25.94 12.15 0.40
CA MET A 72 -24.61 12.72 0.67
C MET A 72 -23.61 11.66 1.16
N PHE A 73 -24.05 10.62 1.89
CA PHE A 73 -23.16 9.54 2.33
C PHE A 73 -22.59 8.73 1.16
N LEU A 74 -23.40 8.52 0.12
CA LEU A 74 -22.93 7.87 -1.10
C LEU A 74 -21.88 8.74 -1.81
N GLY A 75 -22.17 10.03 -1.96
CA GLY A 75 -21.23 10.99 -2.55
C GLY A 75 -19.90 11.05 -1.79
N ALA A 76 -19.95 11.11 -0.46
CA ALA A 76 -18.77 11.10 0.40
C ALA A 76 -17.97 9.79 0.28
N THR A 77 -18.65 8.63 0.24
CA THR A 77 -17.97 7.34 0.08
C THR A 77 -17.25 7.25 -1.26
N VAL A 78 -17.92 7.65 -2.35
CA VAL A 78 -17.34 7.64 -3.70
C VAL A 78 -16.16 8.62 -3.78
N ALA A 79 -16.32 9.83 -3.24
CA ALA A 79 -15.23 10.80 -3.19
C ALA A 79 -14.00 10.25 -2.45
N TRP A 80 -14.21 9.58 -1.31
CA TRP A 80 -13.15 8.95 -0.55
C TRP A 80 -12.47 7.82 -1.33
N LEU A 81 -13.25 6.93 -1.95
CA LEU A 81 -12.74 5.82 -2.75
C LEU A 81 -11.91 6.31 -3.95
N CYS A 82 -12.40 7.34 -4.65
CA CYS A 82 -11.67 7.98 -5.75
C CYS A 82 -10.37 8.62 -5.27
N THR A 83 -10.40 9.29 -4.11
CA THR A 83 -9.21 9.90 -3.51
C THR A 83 -8.18 8.82 -3.13
N ASP A 84 -8.61 7.74 -2.48
CA ASP A 84 -7.76 6.59 -2.14
C ASP A 84 -7.10 6.01 -3.40
N THR A 85 -7.89 5.81 -4.46
CA THR A 85 -7.42 5.24 -5.73
C THR A 85 -6.44 6.18 -6.44
N ALA A 86 -6.73 7.48 -6.47
CA ALA A 86 -5.87 8.49 -7.05
C ALA A 86 -4.53 8.59 -6.29
N LEU A 87 -4.56 8.56 -4.95
CA LEU A 87 -3.35 8.58 -4.14
C LEU A 87 -2.49 7.34 -4.38
N MET A 88 -3.10 6.16 -4.51
CA MET A 88 -2.37 4.94 -4.87
C MET A 88 -1.73 5.06 -6.26
N ALA A 89 -2.45 5.61 -7.25
CA ALA A 89 -1.96 5.76 -8.62
C ALA A 89 -0.86 6.82 -8.76
N ILE A 90 -0.94 7.92 -8.00
CA ILE A 90 0.09 8.96 -7.98
C ILE A 90 1.32 8.47 -7.21
N ASN A 91 1.09 7.82 -6.06
CA ASN A 91 2.15 7.38 -5.16
C ASN A 91 2.57 5.92 -5.44
N ASN A 92 2.97 5.66 -6.69
CA ASN A 92 3.34 4.35 -7.25
C ASN A 92 4.34 3.53 -6.41
N ARG A 93 5.08 4.18 -5.50
CA ARG A 93 6.10 3.51 -4.66
C ARG A 93 5.54 2.80 -3.45
N ASP A 94 4.42 3.24 -2.89
CA ASP A 94 3.97 2.78 -1.58
C ASP A 94 2.60 2.07 -1.63
N LEU A 95 1.78 2.30 -2.67
CA LEU A 95 0.46 1.67 -2.85
C LEU A 95 -0.42 1.68 -1.58
N ARG A 96 -0.18 2.66 -0.71
CA ARG A 96 -0.88 2.85 0.56
C ARG A 96 -2.15 3.66 0.32
N ARG A 97 -3.25 3.21 0.92
CA ARG A 97 -4.53 3.95 1.01
C ARG A 97 -4.47 4.94 2.16
N ILE A 98 -5.37 5.92 2.20
CA ILE A 98 -5.52 6.84 3.34
C ILE A 98 -5.74 6.04 4.63
N GLY A 99 -6.52 4.97 4.57
CA GLY A 99 -6.73 4.07 5.71
C GLY A 99 -5.43 3.42 6.22
N ASP A 100 -4.47 3.13 5.33
CA ASP A 100 -3.17 2.60 5.73
C ASP A 100 -2.36 3.67 6.49
N TRP A 101 -2.44 4.93 6.05
CA TRP A 101 -1.76 6.05 6.72
C TRP A 101 -2.36 6.33 8.09
N ALA A 102 -3.70 6.36 8.19
CA ALA A 102 -4.41 6.59 9.43
C ALA A 102 -4.12 5.53 10.50
N GLN A 103 -3.88 4.28 10.08
CA GLN A 103 -3.56 3.18 10.99
C GLN A 103 -2.05 2.99 11.21
N GLY A 104 -1.19 3.79 10.56
CA GLY A 104 0.25 3.63 10.67
C GLY A 104 0.77 2.33 10.06
N THR A 105 0.10 1.83 9.02
CA THR A 105 0.47 0.60 8.32
C THR A 105 1.28 0.89 7.08
N ARG A 106 1.98 -0.14 6.59
CA ARG A 106 2.89 -0.10 5.45
C ARG A 106 2.63 -1.25 4.52
N VAL A 107 2.95 -1.04 3.25
CA VAL A 107 2.89 -2.08 2.24
C VAL A 107 4.32 -2.56 2.00
N ILE A 108 4.52 -3.86 2.06
CA ILE A 108 5.78 -4.54 1.76
C ILE A 108 5.54 -5.62 0.72
N ASP A 109 6.59 -6.08 0.07
CA ASP A 109 6.51 -7.29 -0.75
C ASP A 109 6.19 -8.50 0.14
N GLU A 110 5.37 -9.41 -0.38
CA GLU A 110 5.00 -10.63 0.33
C GLU A 110 6.22 -11.55 0.46
N LEU A 111 6.57 -11.90 1.70
CA LEU A 111 7.61 -12.87 2.03
C LEU A 111 6.98 -14.11 2.69
N PRO A 112 7.51 -15.32 2.41
CA PRO A 112 6.93 -16.57 2.88
C PRO A 112 7.01 -16.70 4.41
N ASP A 113 8.13 -16.31 5.03
CA ASP A 113 8.28 -16.40 6.48
C ASP A 113 7.79 -15.13 7.20
N ARG A 114 7.18 -15.32 8.37
CA ARG A 114 6.71 -14.24 9.23
C ARG A 114 7.86 -13.48 9.89
N ASN A 115 8.96 -14.16 10.24
CA ASN A 115 10.09 -13.48 10.85
C ASN A 115 10.83 -12.63 9.82
N GLU A 116 11.02 -13.15 8.60
CA GLU A 116 11.56 -12.38 7.48
C GLU A 116 10.73 -11.11 7.20
N ARG A 117 9.40 -11.19 7.24
CA ARG A 117 8.52 -10.00 7.09
C ARG A 117 8.76 -8.94 8.15
N LYS A 118 8.91 -9.35 9.42
CA LYS A 118 9.19 -8.42 10.52
C LYS A 118 10.54 -7.75 10.34
N GLN A 119 11.56 -8.54 10.03
CA GLN A 119 12.91 -8.04 9.82
C GLN A 119 12.96 -7.08 8.64
N TYR A 120 12.37 -7.46 7.50
CA TYR A 120 12.28 -6.58 6.33
C TYR A 120 11.58 -5.24 6.62
N ALA A 121 10.50 -5.26 7.42
CA ALA A 121 9.82 -4.04 7.84
C ALA A 121 10.68 -3.15 8.75
N GLN A 122 11.53 -3.75 9.60
CA GLN A 122 12.50 -3.06 10.45
C GLN A 122 13.67 -2.51 9.63
N ASP A 123 14.21 -3.28 8.69
CA ASP A 123 15.28 -2.84 7.80
C ASP A 123 14.82 -1.61 6.97
N LEU A 124 13.57 -1.63 6.50
CA LEU A 124 12.97 -0.47 5.81
C LEU A 124 12.80 0.77 6.71
N LEU A 125 12.64 0.59 8.02
CA LEU A 125 12.66 1.71 8.98
C LEU A 125 14.05 2.31 9.06
N GLU A 126 15.04 1.45 9.30
CA GLU A 126 16.43 1.84 9.48
C GLU A 126 16.95 2.55 8.22
N ILE A 127 16.65 2.02 7.02
CA ILE A 127 17.01 2.66 5.75
C ILE A 127 16.41 4.07 5.65
N LYS A 128 15.13 4.26 6.00
CA LYS A 128 14.48 5.58 5.95
C LYS A 128 15.07 6.56 6.96
N GLU A 129 15.42 6.08 8.14
CA GLU A 129 16.07 6.89 9.18
C GLU A 129 17.47 7.32 8.74
N LEU A 130 18.26 6.39 8.17
CA LEU A 130 19.57 6.68 7.59
C LEU A 130 19.46 7.66 6.43
N GLU A 131 18.52 7.45 5.50
CA GLU A 131 18.25 8.40 4.40
C GLU A 131 17.93 9.80 4.93
N TYR A 132 17.14 9.90 6.00
CA TYR A 132 16.81 11.18 6.64
C TYR A 132 18.05 11.84 7.26
N ILE A 133 18.84 11.10 8.05
CA ILE A 133 20.08 11.60 8.67
C ILE A 133 21.04 12.08 7.59
N VAL A 134 21.27 11.26 6.57
CA VAL A 134 22.15 11.61 5.46
C VAL A 134 21.63 12.84 4.73
N ARG A 135 20.33 12.94 4.44
CA ARG A 135 19.75 14.12 3.77
C ARG A 135 19.89 15.38 4.63
N ARG A 136 19.74 15.27 5.95
CA ARG A 136 19.87 16.38 6.90
C ARG A 136 21.32 16.86 7.01
N ASP A 137 22.28 15.94 7.11
CA ASP A 137 23.66 16.26 7.48
C ASP A 137 24.54 16.56 6.25
N LEU A 138 24.34 15.86 5.14
CA LEU A 138 25.09 16.05 3.90
C LEU A 138 24.41 17.07 2.96
N GLY A 139 23.12 17.34 3.13
CA GLY A 139 22.32 18.14 2.22
C GLY A 139 22.03 17.41 0.89
N GLN A 140 20.96 17.82 0.21
CA GLN A 140 20.48 17.16 -1.02
C GLN A 140 21.57 17.06 -2.11
N HIS A 141 22.42 18.08 -2.23
CA HIS A 141 23.45 18.16 -3.26
C HIS A 141 24.55 17.11 -3.11
N ALA A 142 24.94 16.77 -1.89
CA ALA A 142 25.97 15.76 -1.67
C ALA A 142 25.42 14.34 -1.92
N LEU A 143 24.15 14.10 -1.58
CA LEU A 143 23.45 12.86 -1.93
C LEU A 143 23.39 12.63 -3.44
N ASP A 144 23.06 13.67 -4.21
CA ASP A 144 23.00 13.58 -5.67
C ASP A 144 24.39 13.34 -6.27
N ALA A 145 25.45 13.90 -5.67
CA ALA A 145 26.83 13.67 -6.07
C ALA A 145 27.28 12.22 -5.80
N ILE A 146 27.02 11.70 -4.59
CA ILE A 146 27.32 10.30 -4.23
C ILE A 146 26.57 9.33 -5.15
N ARG A 147 25.29 9.60 -5.40
CA ARG A 147 24.46 8.77 -6.28
C ARG A 147 25.02 8.75 -7.70
N LYS A 148 25.38 9.91 -8.27
CA LYS A 148 26.02 9.97 -9.59
C LYS A 148 27.32 9.19 -9.64
N GLU A 149 28.12 9.25 -8.58
CA GLU A 149 29.39 8.55 -8.52
C GLU A 149 29.21 7.04 -8.38
N THR A 150 28.22 6.61 -7.60
CA THR A 150 27.88 5.18 -7.47
C THR A 150 27.34 4.64 -8.78
N GLU A 151 26.47 5.38 -9.47
CA GLU A 151 25.97 5.03 -10.80
C GLU A 151 27.12 4.89 -11.81
N ARG A 152 28.11 5.79 -11.81
CA ARG A 152 29.33 5.68 -12.63
C ARG A 152 30.13 4.42 -12.31
N GLN A 153 30.40 4.16 -11.03
CA GLN A 153 31.15 2.98 -10.60
C GLN A 153 30.45 1.68 -10.96
N THR A 154 29.12 1.61 -10.90
CA THR A 154 28.37 0.42 -11.35
C THR A 154 28.41 0.21 -12.86
N VAL A 155 28.52 1.28 -13.65
CA VAL A 155 28.69 1.18 -15.10
C VAL A 155 30.11 0.71 -15.42
N ASP A 156 31.12 1.27 -14.77
CA ASP A 156 32.53 0.99 -15.04
C ASP A 156 32.97 -0.40 -14.54
N ASN A 157 32.43 -0.88 -13.42
CA ASN A 157 32.75 -2.20 -12.89
C ASN A 157 31.96 -3.35 -13.52
N GLY A 158 31.03 -3.03 -14.44
CA GLY A 158 30.03 -3.97 -14.94
C GLY A 158 29.05 -4.34 -13.84
N ALA A 159 27.76 -4.03 -14.02
CA ALA A 159 26.76 -4.44 -13.05
C ALA A 159 26.87 -5.97 -12.81
N PRO A 160 27.05 -6.43 -11.55
CA PRO A 160 27.14 -7.85 -11.25
C PRO A 160 26.04 -8.60 -11.99
N ASP A 161 26.38 -9.69 -12.69
CA ASP A 161 25.44 -10.46 -13.51
C ASP A 161 24.11 -10.75 -12.79
N ASP A 162 24.14 -10.85 -11.47
CA ASP A 162 23.01 -11.08 -10.60
C ASP A 162 22.00 -9.91 -10.56
N LEU A 163 22.49 -8.66 -10.59
CA LEU A 163 21.63 -7.47 -10.68
C LEU A 163 21.01 -7.33 -12.06
N GLN A 164 21.76 -7.65 -13.12
CA GLN A 164 21.21 -7.66 -14.48
C GLN A 164 20.11 -8.73 -14.63
N ARG A 165 20.32 -9.93 -14.07
CA ARG A 165 19.28 -10.98 -14.04
C ARG A 165 18.05 -10.55 -13.27
N ARG A 166 18.21 -9.90 -12.10
CA ARG A 166 17.07 -9.40 -11.30
C ARG A 166 16.27 -8.30 -12.00
N PHE A 167 16.93 -7.38 -12.69
CA PHE A 167 16.25 -6.35 -13.50
C PHE A 167 15.53 -6.95 -14.71
N LYS A 168 16.14 -7.92 -15.39
CA LYS A 168 15.53 -8.60 -16.53
C LYS A 168 14.27 -9.38 -16.13
N PHE A 169 14.33 -10.09 -14.99
CA PHE A 169 13.18 -10.81 -14.42
C PHE A 169 12.02 -9.86 -14.07
N ARG A 170 12.34 -8.69 -13.51
CA ARG A 170 11.33 -7.66 -13.19
C ARG A 170 10.66 -7.07 -14.44
N GLN A 171 11.39 -6.93 -15.56
CA GLN A 171 10.80 -6.47 -16.83
C GLN A 171 9.94 -7.53 -17.51
N GLU A 172 10.31 -8.81 -17.40
CA GLU A 172 9.53 -9.93 -17.95
C GLU A 172 8.26 -10.21 -17.14
N SER A 173 8.25 -9.91 -15.84
CA SER A 173 7.08 -10.09 -14.96
C SER A 173 6.05 -8.96 -15.06
N ALA A 174 6.41 -7.84 -15.69
CA ALA A 174 5.56 -6.66 -15.85
C ALA A 174 4.89 -6.58 -17.23
N ARG A 175 5.12 -7.56 -18.11
CA ARG A 175 4.44 -7.74 -19.40
C ARG A 175 3.38 -8.82 -19.28
#